data_AF-A0A949AKC7-F1
#
_entry.id   AF-A0A949AKC7-F1
#
_cell.length_a   1.000
_cell.length_b   1.000
_cell.length_c   1.000
_cell.angle_alpha   90.00
_cell.angle_beta   90.00
_cell.angle_gamma   90.00
#
_symmetry.space_group_name_H-M   'P 1'
#
loop_
_entity.id
_entity.type
_entity.pdbx_description
1 polymer ?
#
loop_
_entity_poly.entity_id
_entity_poly.type
_entity_poly.pdbx_seq_one_letter_code
_entity_poly.pdbx_strand_id
1 'polypeptide(L)' 'MFENNPFHPGLNTHKLKGELSAFWSFYINDNFRVLFRFLKNNEVIYYDIDTHDIYR' A
#
# COMPACT_ATOMS: atom_id res chain seq x y z
N MET A 1 0.10 4.97 12.74
CA MET A 1 -0.21 3.52 12.61
C MET A 1 0.81 2.85 11.69
N PHE A 2 0.90 3.25 10.41
CA PHE A 2 1.85 2.67 9.45
C PHE A 2 3.33 2.75 9.86
N GLU A 3 3.82 3.93 10.27
CA GLU A 3 5.23 4.11 10.69
C GLU A 3 5.65 3.19 11.86
N ASN A 4 4.71 2.85 12.74
CA ASN A 4 4.96 1.94 13.87
C ASN A 4 4.81 0.47 13.48
N ASN A 5 3.83 0.15 12.65
CA ASN A 5 3.58 -1.20 12.14
C ASN A 5 2.90 -1.12 10.76
N PRO A 6 3.66 -1.30 9.67
CA PRO A 6 3.11 -1.30 8.31
C PRO A 6 2.06 -2.38 8.05
N PHE A 7 2.02 -3.43 8.88
CA PHE A 7 1.07 -4.55 8.78
C PHE A 7 0.04 -4.53 9.91
N HIS A 8 -0.22 -3.36 10.50
CA HIS A 8 -1.28 -3.23 11.47
C HIS A 8 -2.63 -3.70 10.86
N PRO A 9 -3.44 -4.54 11.56
CA PRO A 9 -4.65 -5.12 10.98
C PRO A 9 -5.62 -4.10 10.36
N GLY A 10 -5.75 -2.91 10.96
CA GLY A 10 -6.61 -1.83 10.44
C GLY A 10 -6.15 -1.22 9.11
N LEU A 11 -4.89 -1.41 8.70
CA LEU A 11 -4.38 -0.91 7.42
C LEU A 11 -4.70 -1.87 6.26
N ASN A 12 -4.99 -3.14 6.56
CA ASN A 12 -5.21 -4.19 5.55
C ASN A 12 -4.11 -4.23 4.47
N THR A 13 -2.85 -4.04 4.90
CA THR A 13 -1.69 -3.99 4.03
C THR A 13 -1.44 -5.33 3.35
N HIS A 14 -1.34 -5.33 2.02
CA HIS A 14 -1.11 -6.54 1.23
C HIS A 14 -0.23 -6.27 0.03
N LYS A 15 0.45 -7.32 -0.43
CA LYS A 15 1.30 -7.28 -1.62
C LYS A 15 0.43 -7.42 -2.86
N LEU A 16 0.69 -6.61 -3.87
CA LEU A 16 0.00 -6.72 -5.15
C LEU A 16 0.54 -7.92 -5.94
N LYS A 17 -0.22 -8.34 -6.96
CA LYS A 17 0.08 -9.51 -7.80
C LYS A 17 0.31 -9.09 -9.25
N GLY A 18 0.81 -10.01 -10.08
CA GLY A 18 1.06 -9.76 -11.50
C GLY A 18 2.17 -8.75 -11.74
N GLU A 19 1.97 -7.83 -12.69
CA GLU A 19 2.93 -6.79 -13.07
C GLU A 19 3.29 -5.85 -11.92
N LEU A 20 2.39 -5.70 -10.94
CA LEU A 20 2.61 -4.88 -9.75
C LEU A 20 3.15 -5.68 -8.56
N SER A 21 3.68 -6.89 -8.77
CA SER A 21 4.21 -7.75 -7.70
C SER A 21 5.39 -7.15 -6.91
N ALA A 22 5.99 -6.06 -7.39
CA ALA A 22 6.98 -5.29 -6.64
C ALA A 22 6.36 -4.33 -5.60
N PHE A 23 5.05 -4.09 -5.65
CA PHE A 23 4.35 -3.08 -4.88
C PHE A 23 3.44 -3.67 -3.79
N TRP A 24 3.08 -2.79 -2.87
CA TRP A 24 2.18 -3.05 -1.76
C TRP A 24 1.10 -1.98 -1.73
N SER A 25 -0.02 -2.31 -1.10
CA SER A 25 -1.10 -1.36 -0.88
C SER A 25 -1.71 -1.51 0.51
N PHE A 26 -2.11 -0.38 1.09
CA PHE A 26 -2.87 -0.33 2.34
C PHE A 26 -4.03 0.67 2.24
N TYR A 27 -5.04 0.48 3.08
CA TYR A 27 -6.27 1.27 3.09
C TYR A 27 -6.10 2.49 3.99
N ILE A 28 -6.51 3.65 3.49
CA ILE A 28 -6.79 4.84 4.32
C ILE A 28 -8.23 4.74 4.85
N ASN A 29 -9.15 4.35 3.95
CA ASN A 29 -10.53 4.00 4.23
C ASN A 29 -11.03 3.06 3.11
N ASP A 30 -12.32 2.74 3.09
CA ASP A 30 -12.89 1.82 2.10
C ASP A 30 -12.71 2.27 0.65
N ASN A 31 -12.60 3.58 0.42
CA ASN A 31 -12.49 4.17 -0.92
C ASN A 31 -11.04 4.39 -1.34
N PHE A 32 -10.16 4.79 -0.41
CA PHE A 32 -8.80 5.23 -0.71
C PHE A 32 -7.73 4.25 -0.25
N ARG A 33 -6.74 4.04 -1.11
CA ARG A 33 -5.57 3.20 -0.85
C ARG A 33 -4.30 3.91 -1.23
N VAL A 34 -3.23 3.61 -0.50
CA VAL A 34 -1.88 4.05 -0.84
C VAL A 34 -1.18 2.93 -1.60
N LEU A 35 -0.51 3.27 -2.70
CA LEU A 35 0.42 2.40 -3.41
C LEU A 35 1.85 2.74 -2.99
N PHE A 36 2.61 1.74 -2.53
CA PHE A 36 3.95 1.97 -2.03
C PHE A 36 4.87 0.77 -2.26
N ARG A 37 6.15 0.96 -1.97
CA ARG A 37 7.14 -0.13 -1.94
C ARG A 37 8.11 0.04 -0.78
N PHE A 38 8.43 -1.07 -0.12
CA PHE A 38 9.57 -1.13 0.80
C PHE A 38 10.89 -1.09 0.03
N LEU A 39 11.79 -0.21 0.44
CA LEU A 39 13.16 -0.15 -0.04
C LEU A 39 14.09 -0.89 0.93
N LYS A 40 15.39 -0.89 0.62
CA LYS A 40 16.41 -1.30 1.58
C LYS A 40 16.50 -0.24 2.69
N ASN A 41 17.09 -0.57 3.84
CA ASN A 41 17.34 0.37 4.95
C ASN A 41 16.10 0.90 5.69
N ASN A 42 15.01 0.14 5.73
CA ASN A 42 13.78 0.54 6.44
C ASN A 42 13.13 1.81 5.87
N GLU A 43 13.32 2.06 4.57
CA GLU A 43 12.70 3.17 3.85
C GLU A 43 11.48 2.70 3.05
N VAL A 44 10.53 3.60 2.85
CA VAL A 44 9.34 3.39 2.03
C VAL A 44 9.22 4.52 1.03
N ILE A 45 8.88 4.18 -0.21
CA ILE A 45 8.49 5.16 -1.22
C ILE A 45 7.00 5.01 -1.52
N TYR A 46 6.29 6.13 -1.44
CA TYR A 46 4.88 6.23 -1.79
C TYR A 46 4.77 6.69 -3.24
N TYR A 47 4.01 5.96 -4.04
CA TYR A 47 3.85 6.23 -5.47
C TYR A 47 2.56 6.97 -5.76
N ASP A 48 1.48 6.56 -5.10
CA ASP A 48 0.16 7.07 -5.42
C ASP A 48 -0.82 6.94 -4.24
N ILE A 49 -1.88 7.73 -4.28
CA ILE A 49 -3.06 7.61 -3.44
C ILE A 49 -4.26 7.54 -4.38
N ASP A 50 -4.91 6.39 -4.37
CA ASP A 50 -5.89 6.06 -5.38
C ASP A 50 -7.21 5.58 -4.77
N THR A 51 -8.28 5.74 -5.54
CA THR A 51 -9.59 5.16 -5.29
C THR A 51 -9.70 3.74 -5.84
N HIS A 52 -10.63 2.94 -5.31
CA HIS A 52 -10.85 1.57 -5.81
C HIS A 52 -11.30 1.48 -7.29
N ASP A 53 -11.61 2.61 -7.93
CA ASP A 53 -12.21 2.72 -9.27
C ASP A 53 -11.22 2.62 -10.45
N ILE A 54 -9.90 2.59 -10.23
CA ILE A 54 -8.92 2.61 -11.36
C ILE A 54 -8.73 1.26 -12.07
N TYR A 55 -9.37 0.18 -11.60
CA TYR A 55 -9.36 -1.12 -12.30
C TYR A 55 -10.64 -1.43 -13.08
N ARG A 56 -11.33 -0.41 -13.61
CA ARG A 56 -12.50 -0.59 -14.48
C ARG A 56 -12.16 -0.50 -15.96
#